data_AF-I9PYA5-F1
#
_entry.id   AF-I9PYA5-F1
#
_cell.length_a   1.000
_cell.length_b   1.000
_cell.length_c   1.000
_cell.angle_alpha   90.00
_cell.angle_beta   90.00
_cell.angle_gamma   90.00
#
_symmetry.space_group_name_H-M   'P 1'
#
loop_
_entity.id
_entity.type
_entity.pdbx_description
1 polymer ?
#
loop_
_entity_poly.entity_id
_entity_poly.type
_entity_poly.pdbx_seq_one_letter_code
_entity_poly.pdbx_strand_id
1 'polypeptide(L)'
;MEKVEIKKLIEQCINYFYESGYAKGTIDYYKCLWTKGILQYMSDKGIDMYTPDVGAKFIESTQHQDMSNHECERIRSIHALNDIMTVGYIRKQCVRAAFYPLDGAIGKQMEKLVLHLISLRRGKNTLKHYRSCLGNFLYYLDMIGVQNIKQITEEHVIRFLSSQQLNREKTLSIIRCLFLFWRQENIIDGRFEEFFATYKLRKKERIPSYYTTEEIKVIENSVSRSSALGKRNYAMILLASRLGLRASDIMSLKFSDIDWDNDLIKLRIQKTGKTIELPLLADVGNAIIDYLRYGRPASTSQNIFLSSRAPYIAATQSMVCGNINKIIRLSGVNIDKKRHGPHSLRHSLASNMLENGATMPIISEVLGHRNTETTMTYLKINLVALRKCVLPVPPIPDSFYTQKGGAFYG
;
A
#
# COMPACT_ATOMS: atom_id res chain seq x y z
N MET A 1 -15.79 -27.72 24.95
CA MET A 1 -16.13 -26.53 24.14
C MET A 1 -17.41 -25.96 24.69
N GLU A 2 -17.42 -24.65 24.97
CA GLU A 2 -18.59 -23.92 25.43
C GLU A 2 -19.71 -24.06 24.39
N LYS A 3 -20.94 -24.32 24.82
CA LYS A 3 -22.13 -24.46 23.95
C LYS A 3 -23.11 -23.38 24.36
N VAL A 4 -23.59 -22.58 23.42
CA VAL A 4 -24.47 -21.45 23.71
C VAL A 4 -25.73 -21.56 22.84
N GLU A 5 -26.86 -21.20 23.42
CA GLU A 5 -28.11 -21.09 22.66
C GLU A 5 -27.95 -20.01 21.58
N ILE A 6 -28.22 -20.37 20.32
CA ILE A 6 -27.90 -19.48 19.19
C ILE A 6 -28.64 -18.13 19.26
N LYS A 7 -29.86 -18.11 19.81
CA LYS A 7 -30.63 -16.86 19.98
C LYS A 7 -29.91 -15.90 20.94
N LYS A 8 -29.42 -16.42 22.06
CA LYS A 8 -28.63 -15.64 23.03
C LYS A 8 -27.32 -15.14 22.43
N LEU A 9 -26.65 -15.97 21.61
CA LEU A 9 -25.42 -15.55 20.91
C LEU A 9 -25.69 -14.45 19.87
N ILE A 10 -26.80 -14.54 19.15
CA ILE A 10 -27.25 -13.50 18.21
C ILE A 10 -27.52 -12.18 18.96
N GLU A 11 -28.19 -12.23 20.11
CA GLU A 11 -28.43 -11.04 20.95
C GLU A 11 -27.12 -10.41 21.44
N GLN A 12 -26.17 -11.20 21.91
CA GLN A 12 -24.83 -10.70 22.29
C GLN A 12 -24.13 -10.00 21.12
N CYS A 13 -24.22 -10.58 19.92
CA CYS A 13 -23.62 -10.01 18.71
C CYS A 13 -24.33 -8.70 18.29
N ILE A 14 -25.65 -8.63 18.44
CA ILE A 14 -26.44 -7.42 18.20
C ILE A 14 -26.07 -6.31 19.20
N ASN A 15 -25.96 -6.63 20.49
CA ASN A 15 -25.54 -5.67 21.51
C ASN A 15 -24.16 -5.10 21.20
N TYR A 16 -23.20 -5.97 20.85
CA TYR A 16 -21.89 -5.53 20.40
C TYR A 16 -21.95 -4.61 19.18
N PHE A 17 -22.84 -4.88 18.21
CA PHE A 17 -23.03 -3.99 17.06
C PHE A 17 -23.54 -2.61 17.46
N TYR A 18 -24.50 -2.53 18.38
CA TYR A 18 -24.98 -1.25 18.91
C TYR A 18 -23.88 -0.48 19.64
N GLU A 19 -23.16 -1.15 20.55
CA GLU A 19 -22.04 -0.56 21.30
C GLU A 19 -20.91 -0.08 20.37
N SER A 20 -20.67 -0.81 19.28
CA SER A 20 -19.64 -0.51 18.27
C SER A 20 -20.09 0.53 17.23
N GLY A 21 -21.31 1.08 17.33
CA GLY A 21 -21.82 2.14 16.46
C GLY A 21 -22.18 1.67 15.03
N TYR A 22 -22.61 0.42 14.85
CA TYR A 22 -23.10 -0.06 13.56
C TYR A 22 -24.44 0.61 13.20
N ALA A 23 -24.65 0.91 11.92
CA ALA A 23 -25.91 1.48 11.45
C ALA A 23 -27.06 0.47 11.60
N LYS A 24 -28.27 0.94 11.96
CA LYS A 24 -29.47 0.10 12.15
C LYS A 24 -29.73 -0.85 10.97
N GLY A 25 -29.66 -0.35 9.74
CA GLY A 25 -29.84 -1.18 8.54
C GLY A 25 -28.76 -2.26 8.36
N THR A 26 -27.54 -2.06 8.88
CA THR A 26 -26.50 -3.12 8.89
C THR A 26 -26.83 -4.20 9.92
N ILE A 27 -27.32 -3.80 11.10
CA ILE A 27 -27.76 -4.73 12.14
C ILE A 27 -28.94 -5.57 11.61
N ASP A 28 -29.91 -4.93 10.96
CA ASP A 28 -31.07 -5.62 10.37
C ASP A 28 -30.65 -6.57 9.23
N TYR A 29 -29.63 -6.19 8.45
CA TYR A 29 -29.06 -7.07 7.44
C TYR A 29 -28.40 -8.32 8.06
N TYR A 30 -27.61 -8.17 9.14
CA TYR A 30 -27.02 -9.32 9.84
C TYR A 30 -28.08 -10.22 10.49
N LYS A 31 -29.11 -9.63 11.11
CA LYS A 31 -30.28 -10.37 11.61
C LYS A 31 -30.90 -11.22 10.50
N CYS A 32 -31.17 -10.62 9.34
CA CYS A 32 -31.72 -11.33 8.19
C CYS A 32 -30.81 -12.49 7.73
N LEU A 33 -29.50 -12.28 7.66
CA LEU A 33 -28.52 -13.33 7.31
C LEU A 33 -28.55 -14.51 8.28
N TRP A 34 -28.72 -14.25 9.59
CA TRP A 34 -28.79 -15.33 10.58
C TRP A 34 -30.14 -16.04 10.58
N THR A 35 -31.24 -15.29 10.50
CA THR A 35 -32.61 -15.84 10.46
C THR A 35 -32.82 -16.74 9.25
N LYS A 36 -32.43 -16.29 8.06
CA LYS A 36 -32.58 -17.06 6.80
C LYS A 36 -31.40 -18.01 6.51
N GLY A 37 -30.42 -18.05 7.40
CA GLY A 37 -29.18 -18.80 7.21
C GLY A 37 -29.02 -19.85 8.29
N ILE A 38 -28.21 -19.55 9.29
CA ILE A 38 -27.79 -20.52 10.31
C ILE A 38 -28.95 -21.01 11.18
N LEU A 39 -29.95 -20.15 11.49
CA LEU A 39 -31.11 -20.56 12.28
C LEU A 39 -31.96 -21.59 11.55
N GLN A 40 -32.19 -21.38 10.25
CA GLN A 40 -32.91 -22.33 9.41
C GLN A 40 -32.13 -23.65 9.29
N TYR A 41 -30.82 -23.58 9.04
CA TYR A 41 -29.96 -24.77 8.96
C TYR A 41 -29.96 -25.60 10.25
N MET A 42 -29.89 -24.95 11.42
CA MET A 42 -29.93 -25.63 12.71
C MET A 42 -31.29 -26.29 12.98
N SER A 43 -32.39 -25.62 12.60
CA SER A 43 -33.74 -26.19 12.68
C SER A 43 -33.88 -27.43 11.79
N ASP A 44 -33.42 -27.37 10.55
CA ASP A 44 -33.51 -28.49 9.59
C ASP A 44 -32.69 -29.71 10.04
N LYS A 45 -31.66 -29.51 10.88
CA LYS A 45 -30.78 -30.56 11.40
C LYS A 45 -31.10 -30.96 12.84
N GLY A 46 -32.12 -30.37 13.48
CA GLY A 46 -32.48 -30.65 14.88
C GLY A 46 -31.37 -30.29 15.88
N ILE A 47 -30.66 -29.18 15.65
CA ILE A 47 -29.56 -28.72 16.50
C ILE A 47 -30.02 -27.52 17.33
N ASP A 48 -30.06 -27.67 18.65
CA ASP A 48 -30.53 -26.59 19.54
C ASP A 48 -29.41 -25.67 20.05
N MET A 49 -28.18 -26.18 20.11
CA MET A 49 -27.03 -25.49 20.69
C MET A 49 -25.97 -25.18 19.62
N TYR A 50 -25.51 -23.93 19.58
CA TYR A 50 -24.48 -23.52 18.65
C TYR A 50 -23.08 -23.88 19.17
N THR A 51 -22.25 -24.38 18.25
CA THR A 51 -20.79 -24.48 18.42
C THR A 51 -20.08 -23.97 17.17
N PRO A 52 -18.80 -23.57 17.25
CA PRO A 52 -18.02 -23.20 16.09
C PRO A 52 -18.00 -24.29 14.99
N ASP A 53 -18.09 -25.57 15.35
CA ASP A 53 -18.17 -26.68 14.40
C ASP A 53 -19.49 -26.70 13.62
N VAL A 54 -20.61 -26.33 14.25
CA VAL A 54 -21.90 -26.16 13.55
C VAL A 54 -21.79 -25.03 12.54
N GLY A 55 -21.15 -23.92 12.92
CA GLY A 55 -20.83 -22.83 12.01
C GLY A 55 -19.96 -23.27 10.84
N ALA A 56 -18.94 -24.10 11.08
CA ALA A 56 -18.05 -24.62 10.04
C ALA A 56 -18.81 -25.50 9.03
N LYS A 57 -19.66 -26.42 9.51
CA LYS A 57 -20.51 -27.27 8.65
C LYS A 57 -21.50 -26.45 7.80
N PHE A 58 -22.04 -25.36 8.34
CA PHE A 58 -22.88 -24.45 7.57
C PHE A 58 -22.08 -23.71 6.49
N ILE A 59 -20.86 -23.25 6.80
CA ILE A 59 -19.98 -22.62 5.81
C ILE A 59 -19.65 -23.59 4.68
N GLU A 60 -19.30 -24.84 5.00
CA GLU A 60 -19.05 -25.91 4.01
C GLU A 60 -20.27 -26.13 3.11
N SER A 61 -21.48 -26.16 3.69
CA SER A 61 -22.71 -26.29 2.90
C SER A 61 -23.02 -25.09 1.98
N THR A 62 -22.35 -23.96 2.22
CA THR A 62 -22.54 -22.72 1.44
C THR A 62 -21.42 -22.52 0.40
N GLN A 63 -20.28 -23.22 0.50
CA GLN A 63 -19.13 -23.03 -0.39
C GLN A 63 -19.29 -23.76 -1.73
N HIS A 64 -19.11 -23.03 -2.83
CA HIS A 64 -19.04 -23.56 -4.20
C HIS A 64 -18.06 -22.72 -5.06
N GLN A 65 -17.78 -23.17 -6.28
CA GLN A 65 -16.68 -22.64 -7.11
C GLN A 65 -16.86 -21.15 -7.49
N ASP A 66 -18.10 -20.68 -7.66
CA ASP A 66 -18.45 -19.29 -8.00
C ASP A 66 -19.38 -18.67 -6.94
N MET A 67 -18.78 -18.16 -5.87
CA MET A 67 -19.54 -17.56 -4.75
C MET A 67 -20.04 -16.15 -5.08
N SER A 68 -21.34 -15.92 -4.89
CA SER A 68 -21.92 -14.58 -4.93
C SER A 68 -21.44 -13.71 -3.76
N ASN A 69 -21.58 -12.39 -3.90
CA ASN A 69 -21.34 -11.46 -2.80
C ASN A 69 -22.23 -11.77 -1.58
N HIS A 70 -23.47 -12.22 -1.80
CA HIS A 70 -24.40 -12.52 -0.71
C HIS A 70 -23.93 -13.72 0.13
N GLU A 71 -23.39 -14.75 -0.52
CA GLU A 71 -22.87 -15.94 0.18
C GLU A 71 -21.56 -15.63 0.89
N CYS A 72 -20.72 -14.76 0.34
CA CYS A 72 -19.57 -14.21 1.06
C CYS A 72 -20.00 -13.46 2.33
N GLU A 73 -21.07 -12.68 2.30
CA GLU A 73 -21.61 -12.01 3.49
C GLU A 73 -22.21 -13.00 4.50
N ARG A 74 -22.85 -14.09 4.06
CA ARG A 74 -23.29 -15.19 4.94
C ARG A 74 -22.11 -15.82 5.67
N ILE A 75 -21.01 -16.12 4.98
CA ILE A 75 -19.81 -16.67 5.62
C ILE A 75 -19.25 -15.69 6.67
N ARG A 76 -19.18 -14.39 6.34
CA ARG A 76 -18.73 -13.36 7.29
C ARG A 76 -19.63 -13.25 8.51
N SER A 77 -20.94 -13.41 8.36
CA SER A 77 -21.87 -13.34 9.49
C SER A 77 -21.69 -14.51 10.47
N ILE A 78 -21.26 -15.68 10.00
CA ILE A 78 -20.89 -16.81 10.87
C ILE A 78 -19.58 -16.56 11.61
N HIS A 79 -18.58 -15.99 10.93
CA HIS A 79 -17.34 -15.59 11.59
C HIS A 79 -17.60 -14.57 12.71
N ALA A 80 -18.55 -13.64 12.53
CA ALA A 80 -18.95 -12.71 13.58
C ALA A 80 -19.54 -13.43 14.81
N LEU A 81 -20.41 -14.43 14.62
CA LEU A 81 -20.93 -15.25 15.73
C LEU A 81 -19.80 -16.01 16.45
N ASN A 82 -18.89 -16.62 15.68
CA ASN A 82 -17.73 -17.32 16.24
C ASN A 82 -16.82 -16.39 17.04
N ASP A 83 -16.61 -15.16 16.57
CA ASP A 83 -15.76 -14.19 17.24
C ASP A 83 -16.36 -13.69 18.55
N ILE A 84 -17.66 -13.39 18.58
CA ILE A 84 -18.37 -13.05 19.83
C ILE A 84 -18.30 -14.21 20.82
N MET A 85 -18.56 -15.43 20.35
CA MET A 85 -18.53 -16.62 21.20
C MET A 85 -17.14 -16.91 21.77
N THR A 86 -16.07 -16.71 20.99
CA THR A 86 -14.71 -17.12 21.39
C THR A 86 -13.91 -16.02 22.08
N VAL A 87 -14.16 -14.75 21.74
CA VAL A 87 -13.33 -13.62 22.20
C VAL A 87 -14.17 -12.47 22.77
N GLY A 88 -15.49 -12.49 22.64
CA GLY A 88 -16.40 -11.44 23.15
C GLY A 88 -16.46 -10.18 22.28
N TYR A 89 -15.75 -10.12 21.15
CA TYR A 89 -15.79 -9.01 20.20
C TYR A 89 -15.53 -9.51 18.77
N ILE A 90 -16.07 -8.82 17.76
CA ILE A 90 -15.90 -9.23 16.35
C ILE A 90 -14.53 -8.81 15.83
N ARG A 91 -13.72 -9.78 15.40
CA ARG A 91 -12.39 -9.52 14.85
C ARG A 91 -12.54 -9.02 13.42
N LYS A 92 -11.89 -7.90 13.10
CA LYS A 92 -11.66 -7.57 11.68
C LYS A 92 -10.79 -8.67 11.09
N GLN A 93 -11.23 -9.26 9.98
CA GLN A 93 -10.46 -10.25 9.23
C GLN A 93 -9.12 -9.63 8.83
N CYS A 94 -8.12 -9.87 9.67
CA CYS A 94 -6.76 -9.49 9.40
C CYS A 94 -6.25 -10.52 8.41
N VAL A 95 -5.79 -10.08 7.24
CA VAL A 95 -4.90 -10.90 6.41
C VAL A 95 -3.82 -11.39 7.37
N ARG A 96 -3.79 -12.71 7.66
CA ARG A 96 -2.75 -13.28 8.53
C ARG A 96 -1.42 -12.78 7.98
N ALA A 97 -0.69 -12.03 8.80
CA ALA A 97 0.61 -11.56 8.38
C ALA A 97 1.44 -12.81 8.11
N ALA A 98 1.84 -13.02 6.86
CA ALA A 98 2.74 -14.11 6.52
C ALA A 98 3.95 -14.03 7.45
N PHE A 99 4.13 -15.08 8.24
CA PHE A 99 5.24 -15.21 9.16
C PHE A 99 6.37 -15.92 8.43
N TYR A 100 7.55 -15.30 8.44
CA TYR A 100 8.74 -15.81 7.79
C TYR A 100 9.75 -16.11 8.89
N PRO A 101 9.66 -17.30 9.52
CA PRO A 101 10.61 -17.70 10.53
C PRO A 101 12.02 -17.76 9.92
N LEU A 102 13.01 -17.34 10.71
CA LEU A 102 14.42 -17.43 10.35
C LEU A 102 15.07 -18.47 11.24
N ASP A 103 14.66 -19.73 11.05
CA ASP A 103 15.08 -20.86 11.87
C ASP A 103 16.42 -21.46 11.40
N GLY A 104 16.97 -22.39 12.18
CA GLY A 104 18.21 -23.07 11.84
C GLY A 104 19.48 -22.22 12.00
N ALA A 105 20.62 -22.80 11.65
CA ALA A 105 21.93 -22.16 11.84
C ALA A 105 22.09 -20.90 10.95
N ILE A 106 21.65 -20.99 9.70
CA ILE A 106 21.68 -19.87 8.75
C ILE A 106 20.67 -18.78 9.16
N GLY A 107 19.43 -19.17 9.50
CA GLY A 107 18.40 -18.23 9.90
C GLY A 107 18.78 -17.42 11.14
N LYS A 108 19.43 -18.02 12.14
CA LYS A 108 20.00 -17.29 13.30
C LYS A 108 20.97 -16.18 12.89
N GLN A 109 21.79 -16.38 11.85
CA GLN A 109 22.69 -15.32 11.35
C GLN A 109 21.95 -14.28 10.51
N MET A 110 20.86 -14.65 9.82
CA MET A 110 19.99 -13.69 9.14
C MET A 110 19.20 -12.82 10.14
N GLU A 111 18.79 -13.40 11.27
CA GLU A 111 18.09 -12.70 12.34
C GLU A 111 18.95 -11.59 12.97
N LYS A 112 20.27 -11.79 13.07
CA LYS A 112 21.22 -10.74 13.48
C LYS A 112 21.13 -9.49 12.60
N LEU A 113 20.98 -9.64 11.29
CA LEU A 113 20.77 -8.50 10.39
C LEU A 113 19.43 -7.80 10.71
N VAL A 114 18.37 -8.55 10.96
CA VAL A 114 17.06 -7.98 11.29
C VAL A 114 17.15 -7.17 12.60
N LEU A 115 17.83 -7.69 13.62
CA LEU A 115 18.09 -6.99 14.88
C LEU A 115 18.95 -5.74 14.68
N HIS A 116 19.98 -5.81 13.83
CA HIS A 116 20.80 -4.66 13.47
C HIS A 116 19.97 -3.57 12.75
N LEU A 117 19.05 -3.95 11.86
CA LEU A 117 18.15 -2.98 11.21
C LEU A 117 17.16 -2.35 12.20
N ILE A 118 16.75 -3.09 13.24
CA ILE A 118 15.94 -2.57 14.34
C ILE A 118 16.72 -1.54 15.16
N SER A 119 17.99 -1.82 15.50
CA SER A 119 18.84 -0.87 16.25
C SER A 119 19.08 0.43 15.48
N LEU A 120 19.17 0.35 14.14
CA LEU A 120 19.18 1.50 13.24
C LEU A 120 17.82 2.20 13.06
N ARG A 121 16.80 1.82 13.84
CA ARG A 121 15.43 2.38 13.82
C ARG A 121 14.79 2.36 12.42
N ARG A 122 15.04 1.31 11.64
CA ARG A 122 14.41 1.16 10.31
C ARG A 122 12.90 0.93 10.46
N GLY A 123 12.13 1.46 9.51
CA GLY A 123 10.66 1.41 9.56
C GLY A 123 10.11 -0.03 9.52
N LYS A 124 8.98 -0.25 10.20
CA LYS A 124 8.32 -1.57 10.32
C LYS A 124 8.08 -2.26 8.96
N ASN A 125 7.66 -1.49 7.94
CA ASN A 125 7.46 -2.03 6.60
C ASN A 125 8.77 -2.49 5.95
N THR A 126 9.88 -1.76 6.15
CA THR A 126 11.19 -2.18 5.66
C THR A 126 11.61 -3.49 6.32
N LEU A 127 11.48 -3.60 7.64
CA LEU A 127 11.79 -4.83 8.38
C LEU A 127 10.95 -6.02 7.90
N LYS A 128 9.66 -5.81 7.63
CA LYS A 128 8.77 -6.84 7.07
C LYS A 128 9.26 -7.33 5.70
N HIS A 129 9.71 -6.43 4.82
CA HIS A 129 10.24 -6.80 3.51
C HIS A 129 11.56 -7.57 3.62
N TYR A 130 12.45 -7.15 4.52
CA TYR A 130 13.69 -7.87 4.78
C TYR A 130 13.40 -9.28 5.31
N ARG A 131 12.58 -9.43 6.36
CA ARG A 131 12.19 -10.75 6.88
C ARG A 131 11.58 -11.65 5.81
N SER A 132 10.65 -11.13 5.01
CA SER A 132 10.02 -11.90 3.94
C SER A 132 11.03 -12.37 2.88
N CYS A 133 11.92 -11.48 2.45
CA CYS A 133 12.96 -11.82 1.49
C CYS A 133 13.96 -12.84 2.05
N LEU A 134 14.40 -12.66 3.29
CA LEU A 134 15.35 -13.54 3.96
C LEU A 134 14.74 -14.92 4.22
N GLY A 135 13.48 -14.98 4.68
CA GLY A 135 12.78 -16.25 4.88
C GLY A 135 12.56 -17.02 3.58
N ASN A 136 12.22 -16.32 2.49
CA ASN A 136 12.13 -16.97 1.17
C ASN A 136 13.49 -17.49 0.69
N PHE A 137 14.58 -16.78 0.98
CA PHE A 137 15.93 -17.22 0.64
C PHE A 137 16.36 -18.41 1.49
N LEU A 138 16.10 -18.38 2.79
CA LEU A 138 16.36 -19.50 3.70
C LEU A 138 15.61 -20.76 3.28
N TYR A 139 14.30 -20.64 3.01
CA TYR A 139 13.49 -21.74 2.50
C TYR A 139 14.07 -22.33 1.20
N TYR A 140 14.54 -21.48 0.28
CA TYR A 140 15.20 -21.93 -0.93
C TYR A 140 16.50 -22.69 -0.63
N LEU A 141 17.33 -22.23 0.31
CA LEU A 141 18.56 -22.91 0.72
C LEU A 141 18.27 -24.27 1.37
N ASP A 142 17.24 -24.34 2.22
CA ASP A 142 16.81 -25.60 2.86
C ASP A 142 16.33 -26.61 1.81
N MET A 143 15.57 -26.17 0.81
CA MET A 143 15.07 -27.01 -0.29
C MET A 143 16.20 -27.63 -1.14
N ILE A 144 17.35 -26.97 -1.25
CA ILE A 144 18.53 -27.49 -1.97
C ILE A 144 19.54 -28.17 -1.03
N GLY A 145 19.20 -28.33 0.26
CA GLY A 145 20.03 -29.03 1.24
C GLY A 145 21.22 -28.24 1.79
N VAL A 146 21.24 -26.92 1.64
CA VAL A 146 22.31 -26.06 2.17
C VAL A 146 22.04 -25.76 3.65
N GLN A 147 22.82 -26.37 4.54
CA GLN A 147 22.63 -26.27 5.99
C GLN A 147 23.64 -25.33 6.66
N ASN A 148 24.75 -25.02 6.00
CA ASN A 148 25.79 -24.14 6.52
C ASN A 148 26.03 -22.93 5.60
N ILE A 149 26.29 -21.76 6.17
CA ILE A 149 26.65 -20.54 5.43
C ILE A 149 27.83 -20.79 4.50
N LYS A 150 28.84 -21.57 4.93
CA LYS A 150 30.02 -21.89 4.11
C LYS A 150 29.68 -22.67 2.83
N GLN A 151 28.53 -23.36 2.76
CA GLN A 151 28.09 -24.08 1.56
C GLN A 151 27.37 -23.17 0.54
N ILE A 152 27.03 -21.93 0.92
CA ILE A 152 26.39 -21.00 -0.01
C ILE A 152 27.39 -20.59 -1.10
N THR A 153 27.02 -20.77 -2.37
CA THR A 153 27.80 -20.39 -3.55
C THR A 153 27.12 -19.24 -4.31
N GLU A 154 27.83 -18.64 -5.27
CA GLU A 154 27.27 -17.62 -6.17
C GLU A 154 26.12 -18.18 -7.01
N GLU A 155 26.21 -19.44 -7.44
CA GLU A 155 25.17 -20.11 -8.22
C GLU A 155 23.84 -20.15 -7.47
N HIS A 156 23.87 -20.45 -6.16
CA HIS A 156 22.67 -20.44 -5.32
C HIS A 156 22.01 -19.05 -5.30
N VAL A 157 22.82 -17.98 -5.20
CA VAL A 157 22.32 -16.60 -5.21
C VAL A 157 21.72 -16.25 -6.57
N ILE A 158 22.39 -16.58 -7.68
CA ILE A 158 21.90 -16.30 -9.04
C ILE A 158 20.59 -17.04 -9.30
N ARG A 159 20.51 -18.32 -8.92
CA ARG A 159 19.32 -19.16 -9.13
C ARG A 159 18.14 -18.66 -8.29
N PHE A 160 18.37 -18.28 -7.04
CA PHE A 160 17.36 -17.61 -6.22
C PHE A 160 16.90 -16.29 -6.82
N LEU A 161 17.80 -15.41 -7.26
CA LEU A 161 17.43 -14.14 -7.87
C LEU A 161 16.64 -14.33 -9.18
N SER A 162 16.94 -15.40 -9.93
CA SER A 162 16.27 -15.73 -11.18
C SER A 162 14.86 -16.28 -10.97
N SER A 163 14.57 -16.90 -9.81
CA SER A 163 13.21 -17.33 -9.46
C SER A 163 12.28 -16.17 -9.07
N GLN A 164 12.83 -14.99 -8.78
CA GLN A 164 12.05 -13.80 -8.41
C GLN A 164 11.57 -13.02 -9.64
N GLN A 165 10.28 -13.12 -9.97
CA GLN A 165 9.72 -12.44 -11.16
C GLN A 165 9.44 -10.94 -10.95
N LEU A 166 8.87 -10.54 -9.80
CA LEU A 166 8.30 -9.18 -9.63
C LEU A 166 9.18 -8.20 -8.84
N ASN A 167 10.13 -8.70 -8.04
CA ASN A 167 10.89 -7.87 -7.08
C ASN A 167 12.41 -8.08 -7.12
N ARG A 168 12.95 -8.64 -8.20
CA ARG A 168 14.36 -9.04 -8.34
C ARG A 168 15.37 -7.96 -7.91
N GLU A 169 15.14 -6.69 -8.26
CA GLU A 169 16.02 -5.57 -7.88
C GLU A 169 16.06 -5.33 -6.36
N LYS A 170 14.89 -5.38 -5.71
CA LYS A 170 14.78 -5.22 -4.25
C LYS A 170 15.36 -6.43 -3.54
N THR A 171 15.08 -7.63 -4.04
CA THR A 171 15.66 -8.88 -3.54
C THR A 171 17.19 -8.82 -3.61
N LEU A 172 17.76 -8.46 -4.76
CA LEU A 172 19.22 -8.29 -4.90
C LEU A 172 19.77 -7.29 -3.89
N SER A 173 19.09 -6.16 -3.69
CA SER A 173 19.53 -5.14 -2.72
C SER A 173 19.54 -5.67 -1.28
N ILE A 174 18.52 -6.45 -0.90
CA ILE A 174 18.41 -7.08 0.43
C ILE A 174 19.46 -8.17 0.61
N ILE A 175 19.62 -9.05 -0.39
CA ILE A 175 20.62 -10.13 -0.36
C ILE A 175 22.03 -9.54 -0.31
N ARG A 176 22.34 -8.53 -1.14
CA ARG A 176 23.61 -7.81 -1.07
C ARG A 176 23.85 -7.20 0.31
N CYS A 177 22.82 -6.58 0.91
CA CYS A 177 22.90 -6.05 2.27
C CYS A 177 23.21 -7.14 3.31
N LEU A 178 22.65 -8.34 3.15
CA LEU A 178 22.94 -9.49 4.01
C LEU A 178 24.41 -9.92 3.93
N PHE A 179 24.94 -10.12 2.72
CA PHE A 179 26.34 -10.54 2.56
C PHE A 179 27.32 -9.46 3.02
N LEU A 180 27.03 -8.18 2.78
CA LEU A 180 27.83 -7.08 3.32
C LEU A 180 27.83 -7.07 4.85
N PHE A 181 26.66 -7.28 5.47
CA PHE A 181 26.56 -7.37 6.93
C PHE A 181 27.31 -8.58 7.48
N TRP A 182 27.18 -9.76 6.85
CA TRP A 182 27.93 -10.95 7.26
C TRP A 182 29.44 -10.79 7.14
N ARG A 183 29.92 -10.07 6.14
CA ARG A 183 31.34 -9.71 6.06
C ARG A 183 31.74 -8.79 7.22
N GLN A 184 30.96 -7.75 7.48
CA GLN A 184 31.24 -6.80 8.56
C GLN A 184 31.30 -7.48 9.94
N GLU A 185 30.47 -8.50 10.16
CA GLU A 185 30.44 -9.31 11.38
C GLU A 185 31.43 -10.49 11.38
N ASN A 186 32.33 -10.59 10.38
CA ASN A 186 33.29 -11.68 10.20
C ASN A 186 32.65 -13.09 10.14
N ILE A 187 31.40 -13.19 9.67
CA ILE A 187 30.69 -14.46 9.46
C ILE A 187 31.15 -15.13 8.15
N ILE A 188 31.56 -14.32 7.16
CA ILE A 188 32.12 -14.76 5.88
C ILE A 188 33.41 -14.02 5.56
N ASP A 189 34.24 -14.63 4.71
CA ASP A 189 35.61 -14.27 4.33
C ASP A 189 35.73 -13.39 3.07
N GLY A 190 34.63 -12.77 2.62
CA GLY A 190 34.65 -11.82 1.49
C GLY A 190 34.46 -12.44 0.10
N ARG A 191 34.30 -13.77 -0.02
CA ARG A 191 34.13 -14.51 -1.29
C ARG A 191 32.97 -14.07 -2.22
N PHE A 192 32.13 -13.13 -1.81
CA PHE A 192 31.02 -12.58 -2.61
C PHE A 192 31.22 -11.12 -3.01
N GLU A 193 32.33 -10.49 -2.65
CA GLU A 193 32.58 -9.07 -2.93
C GLU A 193 32.64 -8.76 -4.42
N GLU A 194 33.44 -9.53 -5.15
CA GLU A 194 33.58 -9.39 -6.60
C GLU A 194 32.25 -9.68 -7.31
N PHE A 195 31.54 -10.72 -6.88
CA PHE A 195 30.20 -11.05 -7.38
C PHE A 195 29.24 -9.87 -7.25
N PHE A 196 29.10 -9.26 -6.07
CA PHE A 196 28.18 -8.13 -5.88
C PHE A 196 28.65 -6.80 -6.48
N ALA A 197 29.95 -6.67 -6.80
CA ALA A 197 30.50 -5.55 -7.53
C ALA A 197 30.19 -5.63 -9.04
N THR A 198 30.25 -6.83 -9.61
CA THR A 198 30.07 -7.09 -11.04
C THR A 198 28.62 -7.37 -11.42
N TYR A 199 27.86 -8.03 -10.54
CA TYR A 199 26.47 -8.41 -10.80
C TYR A 199 25.53 -7.20 -10.82
N LYS A 200 25.29 -6.67 -12.01
CA LYS A 200 24.39 -5.52 -12.25
C LYS A 200 23.11 -6.00 -12.92
N LEU A 201 21.97 -5.72 -12.27
CA LEU A 201 20.68 -5.83 -12.94
C LEU A 201 20.49 -4.64 -13.86
N ARG A 202 20.12 -4.91 -15.12
CA ARG A 202 19.73 -3.87 -16.06
C ARG A 202 18.47 -3.19 -15.55
N LYS A 203 18.62 -1.98 -15.02
CA LYS A 203 17.48 -1.14 -14.64
C LYS A 203 16.72 -0.78 -15.91
N LYS A 204 15.45 -1.16 -15.98
CA LYS A 204 14.56 -0.59 -17.00
C LYS A 204 14.31 0.86 -16.59
N GLU A 205 14.85 1.78 -17.39
CA GLU A 205 14.55 3.20 -17.21
C GLU A 205 13.05 3.41 -17.43
N ARG A 206 12.38 4.05 -16.48
CA ARG A 206 10.93 4.27 -16.54
C ARG A 206 10.65 5.75 -16.39
N ILE A 207 9.90 6.28 -17.35
CA ILE A 207 9.34 7.62 -17.25
C ILE A 207 8.29 7.59 -16.12
N PRO A 208 8.37 8.49 -15.12
CA PRO A 208 7.34 8.61 -14.10
C PRO A 208 5.97 8.83 -14.74
N SER A 209 4.96 8.13 -14.25
CA SER A 209 3.58 8.37 -14.69
C SER A 209 3.05 9.64 -14.03
N TYR A 210 2.54 10.55 -14.84
CA TYR A 210 1.90 11.78 -14.41
C TYR A 210 0.64 12.03 -15.26
N TYR A 211 -0.13 13.02 -14.84
CA TYR A 211 -1.37 13.47 -15.46
C TYR A 211 -1.28 14.97 -15.71
N THR A 212 -1.82 15.46 -16.83
CA THR A 212 -1.86 16.89 -17.12
C THR A 212 -2.83 17.62 -16.20
N THR A 213 -2.76 18.95 -16.17
CA THR A 213 -3.68 19.78 -15.38
C THR A 213 -5.15 19.51 -15.74
N GLU A 214 -5.45 19.28 -17.01
CA GLU A 214 -6.79 18.97 -17.53
C GLU A 214 -7.24 17.58 -17.06
N GLU A 215 -6.37 16.56 -17.17
CA GLU A 215 -6.65 15.21 -16.67
C GLU A 215 -6.89 15.21 -15.16
N ILE A 216 -6.12 15.99 -14.39
CA ILE A 216 -6.32 16.15 -12.95
C ILE A 216 -7.69 16.75 -12.64
N LYS A 217 -8.11 17.80 -13.38
CA LYS A 217 -9.46 18.38 -13.22
C LYS A 217 -10.55 17.35 -13.50
N VAL A 218 -10.40 16.52 -14.53
CA VAL A 218 -11.35 15.44 -14.84
C VAL A 218 -11.40 14.42 -13.69
N ILE A 219 -10.25 13.99 -13.17
CA ILE A 219 -10.16 13.08 -12.03
C ILE A 219 -10.88 13.66 -10.80
N GLU A 220 -10.63 14.93 -10.46
CA GLU A 220 -11.24 15.60 -9.32
C GLU A 220 -12.75 15.74 -9.48
N ASN A 221 -13.21 16.13 -10.67
CA ASN A 221 -14.63 16.32 -10.98
C ASN A 221 -15.43 15.00 -11.09
N SER A 222 -14.76 13.87 -11.31
CA SER A 222 -15.43 12.56 -11.36
C SER A 222 -15.95 12.07 -9.99
N VAL A 223 -15.50 12.69 -8.89
CA VAL A 223 -15.87 12.25 -7.54
C VAL A 223 -17.21 12.86 -7.13
N SER A 224 -18.27 12.04 -7.15
CA SER A 224 -19.57 12.47 -6.61
C SER A 224 -19.50 12.70 -5.10
N ARG A 225 -19.98 13.86 -4.65
CA ARG A 225 -19.99 14.30 -3.24
C ARG A 225 -21.32 14.07 -2.52
N SER A 226 -22.28 13.42 -3.17
CA SER A 226 -23.61 13.18 -2.60
C SER A 226 -23.57 12.28 -1.36
N SER A 227 -22.68 11.29 -1.34
CA SER A 227 -22.52 10.36 -0.22
C SER A 227 -21.41 10.77 0.75
N ALA A 228 -21.49 10.30 2.00
CA ALA A 228 -20.44 10.44 3.01
C ALA A 228 -19.08 9.90 2.53
N LEU A 229 -19.11 8.76 1.82
CA LEU A 229 -17.93 8.17 1.19
C LEU A 229 -17.35 9.10 0.11
N GLY A 230 -18.22 9.68 -0.72
CA GLY A 230 -17.85 10.63 -1.77
C GLY A 230 -17.13 11.86 -1.24
N LYS A 231 -17.68 12.51 -0.21
CA LYS A 231 -17.06 13.67 0.45
C LYS A 231 -15.67 13.36 0.99
N ARG A 232 -15.54 12.23 1.69
CA ARG A 232 -14.25 11.73 2.20
C ARG A 232 -13.23 11.55 1.08
N ASN A 233 -13.67 10.88 0.02
CA ASN A 233 -12.84 10.52 -1.13
C ASN A 233 -12.36 11.76 -1.89
N TYR A 234 -13.23 12.76 -2.04
CA TYR A 234 -12.93 14.03 -2.69
C TYR A 234 -11.84 14.79 -1.92
N ALA A 235 -11.99 14.94 -0.59
CA ALA A 235 -10.97 15.55 0.25
C ALA A 235 -9.61 14.83 0.17
N MET A 236 -9.61 13.48 0.17
CA MET A 236 -8.38 12.69 -0.01
C MET A 236 -7.71 12.92 -1.37
N ILE A 237 -8.49 13.05 -2.45
CA ILE A 237 -7.98 13.33 -3.80
C ILE A 237 -7.34 14.72 -3.82
N LEU A 238 -8.01 15.76 -3.31
CA LEU A 238 -7.46 17.12 -3.32
C LEU A 238 -6.16 17.23 -2.51
N LEU A 239 -6.07 16.58 -1.35
CA LEU A 239 -4.81 16.51 -0.60
C LEU A 239 -3.68 15.84 -1.39
N ALA A 240 -4.00 14.86 -2.23
CA ALA A 240 -3.02 14.16 -3.05
C ALA A 240 -2.64 14.94 -4.33
N SER A 241 -3.61 15.56 -5.01
CA SER A 241 -3.40 16.29 -6.28
C SER A 241 -2.89 17.72 -6.08
N ARG A 242 -3.43 18.45 -5.10
CA ARG A 242 -3.12 19.87 -4.86
C ARG A 242 -1.91 20.09 -3.97
N LEU A 243 -1.77 19.27 -2.92
CA LEU A 243 -0.66 19.37 -1.97
C LEU A 243 0.38 18.25 -2.14
N GLY A 244 0.15 17.30 -3.04
CA GLY A 244 1.12 16.24 -3.33
C GLY A 244 1.33 15.26 -2.17
N LEU A 245 0.45 15.22 -1.16
CA LEU A 245 0.66 14.40 0.03
C LEU A 245 0.67 12.90 -0.31
N ARG A 246 1.53 12.13 0.38
CA ARG A 246 1.55 10.67 0.22
C ARG A 246 0.35 10.07 0.94
N ALA A 247 -0.10 8.89 0.52
CA ALA A 247 -1.17 8.17 1.22
C ALA A 247 -0.90 7.93 2.71
N SER A 248 0.37 7.71 3.09
CA SER A 248 0.76 7.58 4.50
C SER A 248 0.57 8.87 5.29
N ASP A 249 0.78 10.01 4.64
CA ASP A 249 0.68 11.33 5.28
C ASP A 249 -0.81 11.73 5.38
N ILE A 250 -1.58 11.51 4.30
CA ILE A 250 -3.04 11.73 4.25
C ILE A 250 -3.76 10.90 5.32
N MET A 251 -3.47 9.60 5.42
CA MET A 251 -4.13 8.76 6.43
C MET A 251 -3.80 9.19 7.87
N SER A 252 -2.61 9.75 8.09
CA SER A 252 -2.14 10.14 9.42
C SER A 252 -2.59 11.53 9.86
N LEU A 253 -3.20 12.30 8.97
CA LEU A 253 -3.62 13.68 9.22
C LEU A 253 -4.63 13.75 10.37
N LYS A 254 -4.35 14.59 11.36
CA LYS A 254 -5.17 14.80 12.56
C LYS A 254 -5.81 16.18 12.57
N PHE A 255 -6.81 16.36 13.42
CA PHE A 255 -7.41 17.67 13.66
C PHE A 255 -6.39 18.72 14.12
N SER A 256 -5.46 18.33 15.00
CA SER A 256 -4.38 19.19 15.51
C SER A 256 -3.38 19.63 14.44
N ASP A 257 -3.37 18.98 13.28
CA ASP A 257 -2.43 19.29 12.21
C ASP A 257 -2.96 20.43 11.31
N ILE A 258 -4.21 20.86 11.47
CA ILE A 258 -4.81 21.96 10.70
C ILE A 258 -4.96 23.19 11.60
N ASP A 259 -4.28 24.25 11.19
CA ASP A 259 -4.37 25.58 11.77
C ASP A 259 -5.29 26.42 10.87
N TRP A 260 -6.55 26.50 11.26
CA TRP A 260 -7.60 27.19 10.50
C TRP A 260 -7.45 28.71 10.56
N ASP A 261 -6.84 29.25 11.62
CA ASP A 261 -6.70 30.70 11.80
C ASP A 261 -5.60 31.28 10.91
N ASN A 262 -4.57 30.46 10.62
CA ASN A 262 -3.43 30.86 9.79
C ASN A 262 -3.44 30.22 8.39
N ASP A 263 -4.48 29.48 8.01
CA ASP A 263 -4.55 28.72 6.75
C ASP A 263 -3.33 27.80 6.53
N LEU A 264 -2.95 27.01 7.54
CA LEU A 264 -1.79 26.12 7.48
C LEU A 264 -2.13 24.67 7.83
N ILE A 265 -1.44 23.74 7.18
CA ILE A 265 -1.37 22.33 7.56
C ILE A 265 0.05 22.02 8.04
N LYS A 266 0.18 21.69 9.33
CA LYS A 266 1.45 21.34 9.97
C LYS A 266 1.45 19.85 10.27
N LEU A 267 2.15 19.06 9.45
CA LEU A 267 2.20 17.60 9.63
C LEU A 267 3.61 17.05 9.70
N ARG A 268 3.76 16.02 10.53
CA ARG A 268 4.99 15.22 10.59
C ARG A 268 4.96 14.12 9.53
N ILE A 269 5.83 14.22 8.54
CA ILE A 269 5.88 13.29 7.40
C ILE A 269 6.29 11.90 7.89
N GLN A 270 5.47 10.89 7.57
CA GLN A 270 5.64 9.53 8.10
C GLN A 270 6.95 8.88 7.65
N LYS A 271 7.37 9.14 6.40
CA LYS A 271 8.57 8.51 5.83
C LYS A 271 9.88 9.11 6.34
N THR A 272 9.91 10.42 6.58
CA THR A 272 11.15 11.15 6.91
C THR A 272 11.21 11.57 8.37
N GLY A 273 10.07 11.64 9.07
CA GLY A 273 9.95 12.12 10.43
C GLY A 273 10.06 13.64 10.58
N LYS A 274 10.25 14.38 9.48
CA LYS A 274 10.34 15.85 9.43
C LYS A 274 8.95 16.47 9.47
N THR A 275 8.79 17.55 10.23
CA THR A 275 7.59 18.40 10.18
C THR A 275 7.68 19.33 8.98
N ILE A 276 6.61 19.40 8.20
CA ILE A 276 6.45 20.37 7.12
C ILE A 276 5.22 21.22 7.40
N GLU A 277 5.26 22.45 6.89
CA GLU A 277 4.14 23.36 6.87
C GLU A 277 3.72 23.53 5.41
N LEU A 278 2.43 23.37 5.14
CA LEU A 278 1.83 23.52 3.82
C LEU A 278 0.67 24.50 3.91
N PRO A 279 0.40 25.29 2.86
CA PRO A 279 -0.79 26.14 2.83
C PRO A 279 -2.05 25.27 2.82
N LEU A 280 -3.04 25.66 3.61
CA LEU A 280 -4.39 25.14 3.53
C LEU A 280 -5.13 25.87 2.41
N LEU A 281 -5.08 25.29 1.21
CA LEU A 281 -5.81 25.85 0.07
C LEU A 281 -7.32 25.85 0.35
N ALA A 282 -8.03 26.90 -0.05
CA ALA A 282 -9.44 27.07 0.25
C ALA A 282 -10.31 25.91 -0.24
N ASP A 283 -10.03 25.36 -1.42
CA ASP A 283 -10.74 24.19 -1.97
C ASP A 283 -10.49 22.92 -1.14
N VAL A 284 -9.25 22.70 -0.70
CA VAL A 284 -8.86 21.61 0.20
C VAL A 284 -9.55 21.75 1.56
N GLY A 285 -9.48 22.93 2.18
CA GLY A 285 -10.11 23.23 3.46
C GLY A 285 -11.63 23.02 3.41
N ASN A 286 -12.28 23.56 2.38
CA ASN A 286 -13.72 23.39 2.16
C ASN A 286 -14.12 21.92 1.96
N ALA A 287 -13.33 21.13 1.23
CA ALA A 287 -13.59 19.71 1.06
C ALA A 287 -13.44 18.93 2.38
N ILE A 288 -12.45 19.30 3.22
CA ILE A 288 -12.29 18.73 4.55
C ILE A 288 -13.50 19.08 5.42
N ILE A 289 -13.90 20.36 5.48
CA ILE A 289 -15.07 20.81 6.25
C ILE A 289 -16.34 20.07 5.82
N ASP A 290 -16.59 19.95 4.52
CA ASP A 290 -17.75 19.24 3.97
C ASP A 290 -17.79 17.78 4.43
N TYR A 291 -16.64 17.09 4.39
CA TYR A 291 -16.53 15.74 4.95
C TYR A 291 -16.76 15.73 6.47
N LEU A 292 -16.12 16.62 7.23
CA LEU A 292 -16.22 16.65 8.69
C LEU A 292 -17.66 16.90 9.16
N ARG A 293 -18.40 17.79 8.50
CA ARG A 293 -19.78 18.15 8.88
C ARG A 293 -20.81 17.13 8.42
N TYR A 294 -20.66 16.59 7.20
CA TYR A 294 -21.75 15.86 6.54
C TYR A 294 -21.39 14.43 6.11
N GLY A 295 -20.18 13.94 6.42
CA GLY A 295 -19.76 12.59 6.02
C GLY A 295 -18.94 11.81 7.04
N ARG A 296 -18.29 12.47 8.00
CA ARG A 296 -17.45 11.80 8.99
C ARG A 296 -18.34 11.17 10.08
N PRO A 297 -18.28 9.85 10.28
CA PRO A 297 -19.01 9.21 11.37
C PRO A 297 -18.45 9.63 12.73
N ALA A 298 -19.30 9.57 13.76
CA ALA A 298 -18.88 9.79 15.14
C ALA A 298 -17.82 8.74 15.54
N SER A 299 -16.70 9.20 16.08
CA SER A 299 -15.56 8.37 16.49
C SER A 299 -14.64 9.18 17.41
N THR A 300 -14.03 8.51 18.39
CA THR A 300 -13.03 9.09 19.31
C THR A 300 -11.66 9.29 18.65
N SER A 301 -11.45 8.77 17.45
CA SER A 301 -10.20 8.91 16.70
C SER A 301 -9.89 10.38 16.39
N GLN A 302 -8.65 10.78 16.63
CA GLN A 302 -8.14 12.13 16.31
C GLN A 302 -7.78 12.29 14.82
N ASN A 303 -7.75 11.21 14.06
CA ASN A 303 -7.51 11.25 12.62
C ASN A 303 -8.72 11.83 11.90
N ILE A 304 -8.46 12.68 10.92
CA ILE A 304 -9.49 13.28 10.08
C ILE A 304 -10.23 12.17 9.32
N PHE A 305 -9.47 11.31 8.64
CA PHE A 305 -10.04 10.27 7.79
C PHE A 305 -10.22 8.94 8.49
N LEU A 306 -11.41 8.37 8.36
CA LEU A 306 -11.79 7.10 8.98
C LEU A 306 -12.16 6.03 7.94
N SER A 307 -12.27 4.77 8.38
CA SER A 307 -12.88 3.69 7.58
C SER A 307 -14.34 3.99 7.25
N SER A 308 -14.82 3.51 6.12
CA SER A 308 -16.20 3.75 5.66
C SER A 308 -17.22 2.77 6.26
N ARG A 309 -16.73 1.71 6.92
CA ARG A 309 -17.53 0.71 7.61
C ARG A 309 -17.10 0.65 9.08
N ALA A 310 -18.07 0.36 9.95
CA ALA A 310 -17.83 0.12 11.35
C ALA A 310 -16.95 -1.14 11.57
N PRO A 311 -16.17 -1.19 12.66
CA PRO A 311 -15.88 -0.09 13.58
C PRO A 311 -15.07 1.02 12.87
N TYR A 312 -15.48 2.28 13.08
CA TYR A 312 -14.94 3.48 12.42
C TYR A 312 -13.57 3.86 12.99
N ILE A 313 -12.54 3.20 12.45
CA ILE A 313 -11.13 3.39 12.85
C ILE A 313 -10.42 4.34 11.90
N ALA A 314 -9.23 4.81 12.28
CA ALA A 314 -8.36 5.59 11.41
C ALA A 314 -8.16 4.91 10.04
N ALA A 315 -8.17 5.74 8.99
CA ALA A 315 -7.85 5.32 7.63
C ALA A 315 -6.51 4.58 7.57
N THR A 316 -6.40 3.57 6.71
CA THR A 316 -5.14 2.89 6.45
C THR A 316 -4.53 3.36 5.14
N GLN A 317 -3.20 3.26 5.01
CA GLN A 317 -2.51 3.59 3.76
C GLN A 317 -3.07 2.81 2.56
N SER A 318 -3.34 1.51 2.72
CA SER A 318 -3.91 0.68 1.65
C SER A 318 -5.29 1.15 1.22
N MET A 319 -6.11 1.62 2.16
CA MET A 319 -7.43 2.19 1.86
C MET A 319 -7.29 3.45 1.03
N VAL A 320 -6.44 4.40 1.44
CA VAL A 320 -6.22 5.65 0.69
C VAL A 320 -5.69 5.36 -0.72
N CYS A 321 -4.68 4.49 -0.84
CA CYS A 321 -4.14 4.08 -2.13
C CYS A 321 -5.19 3.42 -3.03
N GLY A 322 -5.91 2.42 -2.52
CA GLY A 322 -6.91 1.68 -3.29
C GLY A 322 -8.06 2.58 -3.75
N ASN A 323 -8.43 3.54 -2.91
CA ASN A 323 -9.51 4.47 -3.18
C ASN A 323 -9.13 5.51 -4.24
N ILE A 324 -7.95 6.13 -4.15
CA ILE A 324 -7.43 7.04 -5.19
C ILE A 324 -7.25 6.29 -6.51
N ASN A 325 -6.74 5.05 -6.48
CA ASN A 325 -6.65 4.20 -7.66
C ASN A 325 -8.02 3.94 -8.31
N LYS A 326 -9.03 3.65 -7.49
CA LYS A 326 -10.40 3.43 -7.97
C LYS A 326 -10.97 4.69 -8.64
N ILE A 327 -10.78 5.86 -8.03
CA ILE A 327 -11.26 7.13 -8.57
C ILE A 327 -10.62 7.41 -9.93
N ILE A 328 -9.28 7.33 -10.02
CA ILE A 328 -8.58 7.56 -11.29
C ILE A 328 -9.07 6.60 -12.38
N ARG A 329 -9.25 5.32 -12.07
CA ARG A 329 -9.76 4.33 -13.03
C ARG A 329 -11.18 4.63 -13.53
N LEU A 330 -12.04 5.17 -12.67
CA LEU A 330 -13.43 5.46 -13.00
C LEU A 330 -13.63 6.87 -13.59
N SER A 331 -12.59 7.71 -13.58
CA SER A 331 -12.69 9.11 -14.02
C SER A 331 -12.81 9.30 -15.53
N GLY A 332 -12.54 8.27 -16.33
CA GLY A 332 -12.55 8.34 -17.79
C GLY A 332 -11.27 8.90 -18.42
N VAL A 333 -10.25 9.28 -17.63
CA VAL A 333 -8.94 9.65 -18.18
C VAL A 333 -8.23 8.44 -18.77
N ASN A 334 -7.39 8.68 -19.78
CA ASN A 334 -6.58 7.62 -20.36
C ASN A 334 -5.52 7.15 -19.34
N ILE A 335 -5.68 5.91 -18.86
CA ILE A 335 -4.76 5.26 -17.92
C ILE A 335 -3.82 4.26 -18.60
N ASP A 336 -3.91 4.08 -19.91
CA ASP A 336 -3.11 3.10 -20.63
C ASP A 336 -1.62 3.40 -20.48
N LYS A 337 -0.87 2.37 -20.08
CA LYS A 337 0.57 2.45 -19.78
C LYS A 337 0.95 3.43 -18.65
N LYS A 338 -0.02 4.07 -17.98
CA LYS A 338 0.21 4.94 -16.81
C LYS A 338 0.03 4.14 -15.52
N ARG A 339 0.97 4.27 -14.59
CA ARG A 339 0.72 3.92 -13.20
C ARG A 339 -0.22 4.97 -12.62
N HIS A 340 -1.21 4.53 -11.85
CA HIS A 340 -2.14 5.39 -11.16
C HIS A 340 -1.96 5.29 -9.65
N GLY A 341 -2.37 6.34 -8.93
CA GLY A 341 -2.36 6.40 -7.47
C GLY A 341 -1.76 7.69 -6.91
N PRO A 342 -1.62 7.76 -5.58
CA PRO A 342 -1.14 8.97 -4.89
C PRO A 342 0.23 9.45 -5.36
N HIS A 343 1.13 8.51 -5.70
CA HIS A 343 2.45 8.87 -6.22
C HIS A 343 2.38 9.47 -7.62
N SER A 344 1.45 9.02 -8.47
CA SER A 344 1.26 9.60 -9.80
C SER A 344 0.69 11.01 -9.70
N LEU A 345 -0.27 11.26 -8.80
CA LEU A 345 -0.79 12.62 -8.56
C LEU A 345 0.29 13.57 -8.03
N ARG A 346 1.14 13.07 -7.14
CA ARG A 346 2.31 13.82 -6.66
C ARG A 346 3.33 14.10 -7.78
N HIS A 347 3.52 13.16 -8.69
CA HIS A 347 4.34 13.40 -9.89
C HIS A 347 3.72 14.47 -10.78
N SER A 348 2.40 14.43 -11.00
CA SER A 348 1.67 15.47 -11.73
C SER A 348 1.90 16.85 -11.13
N LEU A 349 1.78 17.00 -9.79
CA LEU A 349 2.03 18.28 -9.13
C LEU A 349 3.46 18.77 -9.39
N ALA A 350 4.45 17.88 -9.23
CA ALA A 350 5.85 18.22 -9.48
C ALA A 350 6.11 18.62 -10.94
N SER A 351 5.53 17.89 -11.90
CA SER A 351 5.59 18.21 -13.33
C SER A 351 5.02 19.60 -13.60
N ASN A 352 3.81 19.87 -13.09
CA ASN A 352 3.12 21.13 -13.33
C ASN A 352 3.88 22.32 -12.71
N MET A 353 4.45 22.15 -11.51
CA MET A 353 5.32 23.18 -10.91
C MET A 353 6.54 23.46 -11.80
N LEU A 354 7.18 22.40 -12.32
CA LEU A 354 8.37 22.52 -13.15
C LEU A 354 8.05 23.14 -14.52
N GLU A 355 6.90 22.81 -15.12
CA GLU A 355 6.39 23.44 -16.35
C GLU A 355 6.09 24.94 -16.15
N ASN A 356 5.61 25.31 -14.96
CA ASN A 356 5.39 26.71 -14.56
C ASN A 356 6.67 27.41 -14.08
N GLY A 357 7.84 26.81 -14.28
CA GLY A 357 9.14 27.45 -14.01
C GLY A 357 9.64 27.35 -12.57
N ALA A 358 9.00 26.57 -11.70
CA ALA A 358 9.51 26.37 -10.34
C ALA A 358 10.85 25.62 -10.36
N THR A 359 11.79 26.06 -9.52
CA THR A 359 13.12 25.44 -9.42
C THR A 359 13.07 24.14 -8.61
N MET A 360 14.03 23.24 -8.85
CA MET A 360 14.11 21.95 -8.17
C MET A 360 14.20 22.03 -6.64
N PRO A 361 14.94 23.00 -6.04
CA PRO A 361 14.91 23.19 -4.60
C PRO A 361 13.52 23.50 -4.05
N ILE A 362 12.76 24.38 -4.72
CA ILE A 362 11.39 24.75 -4.33
C ILE A 362 10.47 23.52 -4.41
N ILE A 363 10.53 22.76 -5.51
CA ILE A 363 9.74 21.54 -5.67
C ILE A 363 10.11 20.51 -4.59
N SER A 364 11.40 20.37 -4.28
CA SER A 364 11.90 19.46 -3.24
C SER A 364 11.37 19.84 -1.85
N GLU A 365 11.31 21.14 -1.55
CA GLU A 365 10.82 21.66 -0.28
C GLU A 365 9.30 21.49 -0.14
N VAL A 366 8.52 21.92 -1.14
CA VAL A 366 7.06 21.77 -1.18
C VAL A 366 6.64 20.31 -1.04
N LEU A 367 7.39 19.39 -1.66
CA LEU A 367 7.13 17.97 -1.53
C LEU A 367 7.73 17.37 -0.24
N GLY A 368 8.61 18.06 0.48
CA GLY A 368 9.25 17.53 1.69
C GLY A 368 10.21 16.36 1.39
N HIS A 369 10.97 16.45 0.30
CA HIS A 369 12.04 15.51 -0.03
C HIS A 369 13.30 15.81 0.79
N ARG A 370 13.92 14.76 1.34
CA ARG A 370 15.19 14.88 2.08
C ARG A 370 16.41 14.91 1.16
N ASN A 371 16.31 14.33 -0.03
CA ASN A 371 17.41 14.23 -0.99
C ASN A 371 16.94 14.75 -2.35
N THR A 372 17.69 15.68 -2.94
CA THR A 372 17.43 16.30 -4.24
C THR A 372 17.44 15.27 -5.37
N GLU A 373 18.19 14.17 -5.26
CA GLU A 373 18.18 13.07 -6.24
C GLU A 373 16.79 12.47 -6.47
N THR A 374 15.97 12.41 -5.41
CA THR A 374 14.58 11.93 -5.55
C THR A 374 13.70 12.90 -6.31
N THR A 375 14.04 14.19 -6.25
CA THR A 375 13.41 15.26 -7.02
C THR A 375 13.88 15.22 -8.48
N MET A 376 15.16 14.90 -8.76
CA MET A 376 15.72 14.78 -10.13
C MET A 376 14.98 13.79 -11.02
N THR A 377 14.25 12.84 -10.45
CA THR A 377 13.35 11.95 -11.20
C THR A 377 12.31 12.73 -12.02
N TYR A 378 11.95 13.95 -11.60
CA TYR A 378 10.99 14.81 -12.28
C TYR A 378 11.54 15.49 -13.54
N LEU A 379 12.86 15.67 -13.65
CA LEU A 379 13.44 16.25 -14.86
C LEU A 379 13.18 15.39 -16.10
N LYS A 380 13.01 14.08 -15.93
CA LYS A 380 12.72 13.13 -17.03
C LYS A 380 11.41 13.42 -17.76
N ILE A 381 10.49 14.16 -17.14
CA ILE A 381 9.20 14.49 -17.76
C ILE A 381 9.18 15.89 -18.40
N ASN A 382 10.16 16.75 -18.11
CA ASN A 382 10.21 18.09 -18.69
C ASN A 382 10.99 18.11 -20.01
N LEU A 383 10.32 17.70 -21.09
CA LEU A 383 10.89 17.71 -22.43
C LEU A 383 11.29 19.10 -22.91
N VAL A 384 10.59 20.16 -22.47
CA VAL A 384 10.88 21.55 -22.89
C VAL A 384 12.23 22.01 -22.34
N ALA A 385 12.49 21.79 -21.06
CA ALA A 385 13.77 22.09 -20.44
C ALA A 385 14.89 21.20 -21.00
N LEU A 386 14.62 19.90 -21.19
CA LEU A 386 15.60 18.98 -21.78
C LEU A 386 16.00 19.39 -23.20
N ARG A 387 15.07 19.88 -24.03
CA ARG A 387 15.37 20.38 -25.39
C ARG A 387 16.35 21.54 -25.39
N LYS A 388 16.33 22.41 -24.36
CA LYS A 388 17.28 23.53 -24.24
C LYS A 388 18.71 23.07 -23.93
N CYS A 389 18.87 21.86 -23.41
CA CYS A 389 20.16 21.28 -23.04
C CYS A 389 20.74 20.36 -24.12
N VAL A 390 20.07 20.24 -25.29
CA VAL A 390 20.55 19.41 -26.39
C VAL A 390 21.74 20.11 -27.05
N LEU A 391 22.86 19.40 -27.17
CA LEU A 391 24.00 19.85 -27.97
C LEU A 391 23.58 19.95 -29.44
N PRO A 392 24.08 20.92 -30.21
CA PRO A 392 23.82 20.98 -31.64
C PRO A 392 24.19 19.64 -32.29
N VAL A 393 23.29 19.13 -33.14
CA VAL A 393 23.54 17.89 -33.88
C VAL A 393 24.73 18.17 -34.82
N PRO A 394 25.84 17.43 -34.71
CA PRO A 394 26.97 17.64 -35.61
C PRO A 394 26.51 17.39 -37.06
N PRO A 395 26.92 18.22 -38.03
CA PRO A 395 26.61 17.97 -39.43
C PRO A 395 27.19 16.62 -39.83
N ILE A 396 26.35 15.74 -40.35
CA ILE A 396 26.76 14.44 -40.86
C ILE A 396 27.13 14.65 -42.33
N PRO A 397 28.38 14.35 -42.75
CA PRO A 397 28.80 14.53 -44.14
C PRO A 397 28.02 13.58 -45.06
N ASP A 398 27.78 14.01 -46.30
CA ASP A 398 27.04 13.22 -47.31
C ASP A 398 27.66 11.83 -47.54
N SER A 399 28.98 11.71 -47.35
CA SER A 399 29.72 10.45 -47.40
C SER A 399 29.23 9.38 -46.42
N PHE A 400 28.62 9.76 -45.29
CA PHE A 400 28.01 8.81 -44.34
C PHE A 400 26.75 8.15 -44.91
N TYR A 401 25.98 8.88 -45.71
CA TYR A 401 24.75 8.38 -46.34
C TYR A 401 25.04 7.62 -47.64
N THR A 402 26.13 7.97 -48.33
CA THR A 402 26.59 7.36 -49.58
C THR A 402 27.71 6.33 -49.40
N GLN A 403 28.04 5.94 -48.17
CA GLN A 403 28.98 4.85 -47.94
C GLN A 403 28.40 3.50 -48.39
N LYS A 404 29.27 2.57 -48.79
CA LYS A 404 28.88 1.23 -49.25
C LYS A 404 28.05 0.49 -48.19
N GLY A 405 26.78 0.21 -48.52
CA GLY A 405 25.79 -0.38 -47.60
C GLY A 405 24.94 0.63 -46.81
N GLY A 406 25.07 1.93 -47.08
CA GLY A 406 24.24 2.99 -46.53
C GLY A 406 22.84 3.05 -47.15
N ALA A 407 21.91 3.76 -46.48
CA ALA A 407 20.50 3.82 -46.87
C ALA A 407 20.24 4.42 -48.26
N PHE A 408 21.21 5.18 -48.79
CA PHE A 408 21.15 5.79 -50.13
C PHE A 408 22.27 5.29 -51.05
N TYR A 409 22.90 4.17 -50.70
CA TYR A 409 23.87 3.51 -51.56
C TYR A 409 23.12 2.74 -52.66
N GLY A 410 23.08 3.33 -53.86
CA GLY A 410 22.59 2.69 -55.08
C GLY A 410 23.51 1.57 -55.57
#